data_AF-A3ZPR1-F1
#
_entry.id   AF-A3ZPR1-F1
#
_cell.length_a   1.000
_cell.length_b   1.000
_cell.length_c   1.000
_cell.angle_alpha   90.00
_cell.angle_beta   90.00
_cell.angle_gamma   90.00
#
_symmetry.space_group_name_H-M   'P 1'
#
loop_
_entity.id
_entity.type
_entity.pdbx_description
1 polymer ?
#
loop_
_entity_poly.entity_id
_entity_poly.type
_entity_poly.pdbx_seq_one_letter_code
_entity_poly.pdbx_strand_id
1 'polypeptide(L)' 'MKLSEQLQQVMAQVHGKLVQANVQKVSKACGISASNVYRLRNGGTPTLSTLELLAVYFESQDGSQS' A
#
# COMPACT_ATOMS: atom_id res chain seq x y z
N MET A 1 7.70 -21.75 -2.69
CA MET A 1 7.56 -20.32 -3.04
C MET A 1 8.88 -19.64 -2.74
N LYS A 2 9.44 -18.89 -3.70
CA LYS A 2 10.64 -18.09 -3.47
C LYS A 2 10.22 -16.77 -2.81
N LEU A 3 11.03 -16.22 -1.89
CA LEU A 3 10.76 -14.95 -1.18
C LEU A 3 10.40 -13.80 -2.15
N SER A 4 10.98 -13.81 -3.35
CA SER A 4 10.69 -12.85 -4.42
C SER A 4 9.24 -12.90 -4.91
N GLU A 5 8.64 -14.09 -5.00
CA GLU A 5 7.25 -14.26 -5.47
C GLU A 5 6.26 -13.72 -4.44
N GLN A 6 6.54 -13.97 -3.15
CA GLN A 6 5.72 -13.47 -2.04
C GLN A 6 5.76 -11.94 -1.99
N LEU A 7 6.94 -11.34 -2.14
CA LEU A 7 7.08 -9.88 -2.15
C LEU A 7 6.34 -9.25 -3.34
N GLN A 8 6.45 -9.84 -4.54
CA GLN A 8 5.70 -9.40 -5.72
C GLN A 8 4.19 -9.49 -5.51
N GLN A 9 3.72 -10.55 -4.85
CA GLN A 9 2.29 -10.71 -4.54
C GLN A 9 1.79 -9.63 -3.57
N VAL A 10 2.53 -9.33 -2.51
CA VAL A 10 2.19 -8.26 -1.55
C VAL A 10 2.18 -6.90 -2.25
N MET A 11 3.18 -6.61 -3.09
CA MET A 11 3.22 -5.37 -3.87
C MET A 11 2.01 -5.23 -4.78
N ALA A 12 1.61 -6.30 -5.46
CA ALA A 12 0.43 -6.30 -6.34
C ALA A 12 -0.87 -6.08 -5.56
N GLN A 13 -1.03 -6.72 -4.41
CA GLN A 13 -2.20 -6.55 -3.53
C GLN A 13 -2.31 -5.12 -3.00
N VAL A 14 -1.20 -4.58 -2.46
CA VAL A 14 -1.14 -3.20 -1.97
C VAL A 14 -1.44 -2.21 -3.10
N HIS A 15 -0.85 -2.40 -4.28
CA HIS A 15 -1.11 -1.55 -5.44
C HIS A 15 -2.58 -1.58 -5.85
N GLY A 16 -3.20 -2.77 -5.92
CA GLY A 16 -4.61 -2.93 -6.26
C GLY A 16 -5.54 -2.13 -5.33
N LYS A 17 -5.27 -2.18 -4.01
CA LYS A 17 -6.02 -1.38 -3.02
C LYS A 17 -5.71 0.11 -3.13
N LEU A 18 -4.45 0.46 -3.38
CA LEU A 18 -4.01 1.85 -3.49
C LEU A 18 -4.65 2.60 -4.66
N VAL A 19 -4.92 1.92 -5.79
CA VAL A 19 -5.61 2.49 -6.96
C VAL A 19 -7.01 3.00 -6.60
N GLN A 20 -7.68 2.34 -5.65
CA GLN A 20 -9.04 2.69 -5.23
C GLN A 20 -9.09 3.58 -3.97
N ALA A 21 -7.94 3.77 -3.30
CA ALA A 21 -7.88 4.46 -2.03
C ALA A 21 -7.92 5.99 -2.18
N ASN A 22 -8.47 6.66 -1.16
CA ASN A 22 -8.35 8.11 -1.04
C ASN A 22 -6.91 8.48 -0.64
N VAL A 23 -6.19 9.15 -1.55
CA VAL A 23 -4.78 9.51 -1.37
C VAL A 23 -4.53 10.31 -0.09
N GLN A 24 -5.41 11.25 0.26
CA GLN A 24 -5.25 12.08 1.46
C GLN A 24 -5.42 11.28 2.75
N LYS A 25 -6.36 10.32 2.77
CA LYS A 25 -6.54 9.41 3.91
C LYS A 25 -5.31 8.53 4.11
N VAL A 26 -4.80 7.92 3.04
CA VAL A 26 -3.60 7.07 3.08
C VAL A 26 -2.39 7.88 3.51
N SER A 27 -2.19 9.08 2.94
CA SER A 27 -1.09 9.98 3.29
C SER A 27 -1.09 10.31 4.78
N LYS A 28 -2.25 10.69 5.33
CA LYS A 28 -2.40 11.03 6.75
C LYS A 28 -2.18 9.82 7.65
N ALA A 29 -2.75 8.66 7.32
CA ALA A 29 -2.68 7.47 8.15
C ALA A 29 -1.27 6.85 8.17
N CYS A 30 -0.59 6.83 7.03
CA CYS A 30 0.71 6.18 6.90
C CYS A 30 1.90 7.14 7.13
N GLY A 31 1.65 8.45 7.30
CA GLY A 31 2.72 9.45 7.39
C GLY A 31 3.54 9.59 6.10
N ILE A 32 2.98 9.19 4.95
CA ILE A 32 3.62 9.26 3.64
C ILE A 32 3.13 10.53 2.93
N SER A 33 4.00 11.24 2.21
CA SER A 33 3.54 12.41 1.44
C SER A 33 2.51 12.02 0.37
N ALA A 34 1.49 12.86 0.17
CA ALA A 34 0.47 12.62 -0.85
C ALA A 34 1.08 12.43 -2.25
N SER A 35 2.16 13.16 -2.58
CA SER A 35 2.88 13.00 -3.85
C SER A 35 3.52 11.62 -4.00
N ASN A 36 4.10 11.07 -2.94
CA ASN A 36 4.65 9.71 -2.97
C ASN A 36 3.52 8.68 -3.09
N VAL A 37 2.40 8.86 -2.38
CA VAL A 37 1.20 8.00 -2.54
C VAL A 37 0.69 8.03 -3.99
N TYR A 38 0.60 9.20 -4.62
CA TYR A 38 0.23 9.33 -6.04
C TYR A 38 1.21 8.58 -6.96
N ARG A 39 2.51 8.71 -6.73
CA ARG A 39 3.54 7.99 -7.50
C ARG A 39 3.37 6.47 -7.40
N LEU A 40 3.16 5.96 -6.18
CA LEU A 40 2.96 4.52 -5.94
C LEU A 40 1.66 4.00 -6.56
N ARG A 41 0.58 4.80 -6.50
CA ARG A 41 -0.70 4.49 -7.14
C ARG A 41 -0.58 4.34 -8.67
N ASN A 42 0.38 5.03 -9.27
CA ASN A 42 0.65 4.99 -10.71
C ASN A 42 1.75 3.97 -11.06
N GLY A 43 1.95 2.94 -10.24
CA GLY A 43 2.93 1.87 -10.51
C GLY A 43 4.36 2.14 -10.04
N GLY A 44 4.59 3.20 -9.26
CA GLY A 44 5.89 3.45 -8.66
C GLY A 44 6.28 2.36 -7.66
N THR A 45 7.55 1.95 -7.65
CA THR A 45 8.06 0.95 -6.71
C THR A 45 8.19 1.55 -5.29
N PRO A 46 7.54 0.95 -4.27
CA PRO A 46 7.73 1.32 -2.88
C PRO A 46 9.06 0.82 -2.31
N THR A 47 9.58 1.50 -1.29
CA THR A 47 10.57 0.91 -0.39
C THR A 47 9.90 -0.15 0.48
N LEU A 48 10.68 -1.07 1.09
CA LEU A 48 10.12 -2.08 1.99
C LEU A 48 9.32 -1.46 3.15
N SER A 49 9.85 -0.43 3.81
CA SER A 49 9.14 0.26 4.89
C SER A 49 7.84 0.92 4.42
N THR A 50 7.82 1.46 3.20
CA THR A 50 6.59 2.03 2.63
C THR A 50 5.56 0.94 2.33
N LEU A 51 6.02 -0.20 1.81
CA LEU A 51 5.17 -1.35 1.53
C LEU A 51 4.55 -1.91 2.83
N GLU A 52 5.34 -2.03 3.88
CA GLU A 52 4.90 -2.48 5.21
C GLU A 52 3.82 -1.56 5.80
N LEU A 53 4.04 -0.25 5.80
CA LEU A 53 3.04 0.72 6.28
C LEU A 53 1.72 0.62 5.52
N LEU A 54 1.79 0.51 4.19
CA LEU A 54 0.61 0.38 3.35
C LEU A 54 -0.11 -0.95 3.56
N ALA A 55 0.63 -2.06 3.70
CA ALA A 55 0.06 -3.36 3.97
C ALA A 55 -0.73 -3.36 5.29
N VAL A 56 -0.11 -2.88 6.38
CA VAL A 56 -0.76 -2.76 7.69
C VAL A 56 -1.99 -1.86 7.63
N TYR A 57 -1.89 -0.70 6.97
CA TYR A 57 -3.03 0.19 6.79
C TYR A 57 -4.20 -0.54 6.10
N PHE A 58 -3.93 -1.24 5.00
CA PHE A 58 -4.99 -1.91 4.25
C PHE A 58 -5.53 -3.19 4.92
N GLU A 59 -4.75 -3.89 5.73
CA GLU A 59 -5.25 -4.99 6.57
C GLU A 59 -6.22 -4.48 7.64
N SER A 60 -5.92 -3.32 8.26
CA SER A 60 -6.81 -2.72 9.27
C SER A 60 -8.17 -2.26 8.72
N GLN A 61 -8.22 -1.90 7.43
CA GLN A 61 -9.46 -1.49 6.76
C GLN A 61 -10.34 -2.71 6.45
N ASP A 62 -9.75 -3.84 6.07
CA ASP A 62 -10.49 -5.07 5.76
C ASP A 62 -11.12 -5.68 7.03
N GLY A 63 -10.44 -5.59 8.18
CA GLY A 63 -10.95 -6.07 9.47
C GLY A 63 -12.12 -5.26 10.04
N SER A 64 -12.47 -4.11 9.43
CA SER A 64 -13.56 -3.23 9.89
C SER A 64 -14.93 -3.59 9.28
N GLN A 65 -15.03 -4.71 8.53
CA GLN A 65 -16.29 -5.20 7.94
C GLN A 65 -16.83 -6.50 8.58
N SER A 66 -16.40 -6.85 9.80
CA SER A 66 -16.93 -7.99 10.57
C SER A 66 -17.90 -7.54 11.67
#